data_AF-A0A1C6DH08-F1
#
_entry.id   AF-A0A1C6DH08-F1
#
_cell.length_a   1.000
_cell.length_b   1.000
_cell.length_c   1.000
_cell.angle_alpha   90.00
_cell.angle_beta   90.00
_cell.angle_gamma   90.00
#
_symmetry.space_group_name_H-M   'P 1'
#
loop_
_entity.id
_entity.type
_entity.pdbx_description
1 polymer ?
#
loop_
_entity_poly.entity_id
_entity_poly.type
_entity_poly.pdbx_seq_one_letter_code
_entity_poly.pdbx_strand_id
1 'polypeptide(L)' 'MLGAFLGYALSNLLFVILHVTGSGSFPRPLTAKEEREYLERFQNGDMEARSKLIEHNLRLVAHIIKNG' A
#
# COMPACT_ATOMS: atom_id res chain seq x y z
N MET A 1 16.55 22.26 32.12
CA MET A 1 17.19 22.04 30.80
C MET A 1 17.08 20.59 30.32
N LEU A 2 17.41 19.60 31.15
CA LEU A 2 17.28 18.17 30.81
C LEU A 2 15.85 17.73 30.42
N GLY A 3 14.81 18.19 31.13
CA GLY A 3 13.42 17.82 30.82
C GLY A 3 12.94 18.33 29.45
N ALA A 4 13.38 19.52 29.04
CA ALA A 4 13.06 20.07 27.71
C ALA A 4 13.76 19.27 26.59
N PHE A 5 15.00 18.83 26.84
CA PHE A 5 15.74 17.97 25.93
C PHE A 5 15.08 16.58 25.80
N LEU A 6 14.64 16.00 26.92
CA LEU A 6 13.95 14.72 26.95
C LEU A 6 12.60 14.78 26.22
N GLY A 7 11.84 15.87 26.42
CA GLY A 7 10.58 16.12 25.72
C GLY A 7 10.76 16.28 24.21
N TYR A 8 11.80 17.02 23.79
CA TYR A 8 12.13 17.17 22.37
C TYR A 8 12.55 15.83 21.74
N ALA A 9 13.37 15.03 22.42
CA ALA A 9 13.78 13.72 21.95
C ALA A 9 12.58 12.76 21.80
N LEU A 10 11.66 12.76 22.77
CA LEU A 10 10.45 11.95 22.72
C LEU A 10 9.50 12.38 21.60
N SER A 11 9.31 13.70 21.40
CA SER A 11 8.50 14.22 20.31
C SER A 11 9.04 13.82 18.93
N ASN A 12 10.36 13.89 18.74
CA ASN A 12 10.99 13.46 17.49
C ASN A 12 10.86 11.95 17.28
N LEU A 13 11.01 11.15 18.34
CA LEU A 13 10.81 9.70 18.28
C LEU A 13 9.37 9.33 17.88
N LEU A 14 8.38 9.98 18.51
CA LEU A 14 6.97 9.78 18.17
C LEU A 14 6.67 10.18 16.71
N PHE A 15 7.23 11.29 16.25
CA PHE A 15 7.08 11.74 14.86
C PHE A 15 7.64 10.69 13.87
N VAL A 16 8.81 10.13 14.14
CA VAL A 16 9.41 9.08 13.30
C VAL A 16 8.56 7.81 13.28
N ILE A 17 8.07 7.36 14.45
CA ILE A 17 7.23 6.14 14.54
C ILE A 17 5.93 6.31 13.74
N LEU A 18 5.26 7.45 13.89
CA LEU A 18 4.01 7.76 13.19
C LEU A 18 4.21 7.96 11.68
N HIS A 19 5.35 8.52 11.27
CA HIS A 19 5.65 8.75 9.86
C HIS A 19 6.06 7.47 9.13
N VAL A 20 6.78 6.56 9.78
CA VAL A 20 7.25 5.29 9.19
C VAL A 20 6.11 4.29 8.96
N THR A 21 5.02 4.38 9.72
CA THR A 21 3.86 3.48 9.58
C THR A 21 2.89 3.89 8.46
N GLY A 22 3.16 4.99 7.75
CA GLY A 22 2.28 5.55 6.72
C GLY A 22 2.52 5.10 5.26
N SER A 23 3.31 4.04 5.02
CA SER A 23 3.56 3.57 3.64
C SER A 23 2.35 2.80 3.10
N GLY A 24 1.43 3.54 2.46
CA GLY A 24 0.20 3.11 1.76
C GLY A 24 -0.15 1.62 1.78
N SER A 25 -1.28 1.29 2.43
CA SER A 25 -1.81 -0.08 2.59
C SER A 25 -2.10 -0.85 1.30
N PHE A 26 -1.94 -0.24 0.12
CA PHE A 26 -2.20 -0.88 -1.16
C PHE A 26 -0.90 -1.23 -1.88
N PRO A 27 -0.78 -2.43 -2.47
CA PRO A 27 0.38 -2.81 -3.26
C PRO A 27 0.54 -1.93 -4.51
N ARG A 28 1.77 -1.83 -5.04
CA ARG A 28 2.06 -1.05 -6.26
C ARG A 28 1.28 -1.59 -7.46
N PRO A 29 0.93 -0.77 -8.47
CA PRO A 29 0.19 -1.28 -9.61
C PRO A 29 1.07 -2.28 -10.38
N LEU A 30 0.44 -3.30 -10.94
CA LEU A 30 1.12 -4.26 -11.82
C LEU A 30 1.53 -3.55 -13.12
N THR A 31 2.62 -4.01 -13.73
CA THR A 31 2.96 -3.60 -15.10
C THR A 31 1.99 -4.26 -16.08
N ALA A 32 1.82 -3.66 -17.27
CA ALA A 32 0.93 -4.21 -18.30
C ALA A 32 1.33 -5.64 -18.75
N LYS A 33 2.60 -6.01 -18.62
CA LYS A 33 3.07 -7.38 -18.91
C LYS A 33 2.61 -8.36 -17.83
N GLU A 34 2.83 -8.02 -16.56
CA GLU A 34 2.41 -8.85 -15.41
C GLU A 34 0.90 -9.00 -15.38
N GLU A 35 0.16 -7.93 -15.64
CA GLU A 35 -1.30 -7.99 -15.66
C GLU A 35 -1.82 -8.97 -16.73
N ARG A 36 -1.24 -8.97 -17.94
CA ARG A 36 -1.56 -9.95 -18.99
C ARG A 36 -1.26 -11.38 -18.54
N GLU A 37 -0.10 -11.61 -17.95
CA GLU A 37 0.28 -12.93 -17.44
C GLU A 37 -0.70 -13.44 -16.37
N TYR A 38 -1.07 -12.59 -15.40
CA TYR A 38 -2.04 -12.97 -14.37
C TYR A 38 -3.45 -13.14 -14.94
N LEU A 39 -3.84 -12.39 -15.98
CA LEU A 39 -5.11 -12.58 -16.67
C LEU A 39 -5.15 -13.92 -17.43
N GLU A 40 -4.08 -14.30 -18.11
CA GLU A 40 -3.97 -15.61 -18.77
C GLU A 40 -4.01 -16.75 -17.74
N ARG A 41 -3.30 -16.62 -16.63
CA ARG A 41 -3.34 -17.59 -15.53
C ARG A 41 -4.73 -17.70 -14.91
N PHE A 42 -5.41 -16.57 -14.71
CA PHE A 42 -6.78 -16.56 -14.22
C PHE A 42 -7.74 -17.24 -15.20
N GLN A 43 -7.59 -17.03 -16.51
CA GLN A 43 -8.37 -17.74 -17.53
C GLN A 43 -8.15 -19.26 -17.49
N ASN A 44 -6.96 -19.70 -17.08
CA ASN A 44 -6.65 -21.11 -16.85
C ASN A 44 -7.15 -21.65 -15.49
N GLY A 45 -7.90 -20.86 -14.72
CA GLY A 45 -8.50 -21.27 -13.44
C GLY A 45 -7.64 -20.99 -12.20
N ASP A 46 -6.55 -20.24 -12.33
CA ASP A 46 -5.68 -19.86 -11.21
C ASP A 46 -6.36 -18.81 -10.32
N MET A 47 -6.79 -19.23 -9.14
CA MET A 47 -7.46 -18.37 -8.15
C MET A 47 -6.48 -17.44 -7.42
N GLU A 48 -5.19 -17.77 -7.34
CA GLU A 48 -4.19 -16.86 -6.78
C GLU A 48 -3.96 -15.67 -7.72
N ALA A 49 -3.92 -15.93 -9.03
CA ALA A 49 -3.82 -14.88 -10.04
C ALA A 49 -4.99 -13.90 -9.94
N ARG A 50 -6.22 -14.41 -9.71
CA ARG A 50 -7.39 -13.57 -9.42
C ARG A 50 -7.20 -12.71 -8.17
N SER A 51 -6.75 -13.29 -7.06
CA SER A 51 -6.57 -12.54 -5.80
C SER A 51 -5.59 -11.39 -5.97
N LYS A 52 -4.45 -11.64 -6.65
CA LYS A 52 -3.47 -10.60 -6.96
C LYS A 52 -4.06 -9.49 -7.83
N LEU A 53 -4.77 -9.83 -8.90
CA LEU A 53 -5.40 -8.83 -9.75
C LEU A 53 -6.38 -7.94 -8.95
N ILE A 54 -7.14 -8.52 -8.02
CA ILE A 54 -8.07 -7.77 -7.16
C ILE A 54 -7.31 -6.84 -6.23
N GLU A 55 -6.35 -7.35 -5.44
CA GLU A 55 -5.61 -6.55 -4.44
C GLU A 55 -4.87 -5.36 -5.05
N HIS A 56 -4.27 -5.56 -6.23
CA HIS A 56 -3.57 -4.50 -6.94
C HIS A 56 -4.54 -3.46 -7.54
N ASN A 57 -5.72 -3.89 -7.99
CA ASN A 57 -6.76 -3.00 -8.52
C ASN A 57 -7.63 -2.34 -7.42
N LEU A 58 -7.59 -2.80 -6.17
CA LEU A 58 -8.26 -2.10 -5.05
C LEU A 58 -7.77 -0.67 -4.87
N ARG A 59 -6.51 -0.39 -5.21
CA ARG A 59 -5.98 0.97 -5.23
C ARG A 59 -6.76 1.87 -6.19
N LEU A 60 -7.11 1.35 -7.37
CA LEU A 60 -7.90 2.09 -8.35
C LEU A 60 -9.30 2.37 -7.79
N VAL A 61 -9.93 1.39 -7.14
CA VAL A 61 -11.23 1.56 -6.48
C VAL A 61 -11.17 2.65 -5.41
N ALA A 62 -10.15 2.63 -4.55
CA ALA A 62 -9.96 3.67 -3.52
C ALA A 62 -9.78 5.06 -4.13
N HIS A 63 -9.09 5.16 -5.28
CA HIS A 63 -8.94 6.41 -6.01
C HIS A 63 -10.27 6.89 -6.62
N ILE A 64 -11.05 5.97 -7.22
CA ILE A 64 -12.37 6.26 -7.78
C ILE A 64 -13.32 6.77 -6.70
N ILE A 65 -13.39 6.11 -5.52
CA ILE A 65 -14.28 6.55 -4.43
C ILE A 65 -13.86 7.92 -3.89
N LYS A 66 -12.56 8.21 -3.83
CA LYS A 66 -12.04 9.48 -3.33
C LYS A 66 -12.33 10.65 -4.28
N ASN A 67 -12.33 10.41 -5.59
CA ASN A 67 -12.37 11.45 -6.63
C ASN A 67 -13.63 11.41 -7.51
N GLY A 68 -14.53 10.46 -7.27
CA GLY A 68 -15.80 10.29 -7.98
C GLY A 68 -16.98 10.95 -7.29
#